data_AF-A0A1Z1WHE7-F1
#
_entry.id   AF-A0A1Z1WHE7-F1
#
_cell.length_a   1.000
_cell.length_b   1.000
_cell.length_c   1.000
_cell.angle_alpha   90.00
_cell.angle_beta   90.00
_cell.angle_gamma   90.00
#
_symmetry.space_group_name_H-M   'P 1'
#
loop_
_entity.id
_entity.type
_entity.pdbx_description
1 polymer ?
#
loop_
_entity_poly.entity_id
_entity_poly.type
_entity_poly.pdbx_seq_one_letter_code
_entity_poly.pdbx_strand_id
1 'polypeptide(L)'
;MGTRAGAWQPLPDELPPEVRHLVEQLRRLKDRTGLSLVALGSRTAYSKSSWQRYLNAQQPPPREAVLALCRVAGVDGARTAAGWELAVKVWPRAAEASGGAAGGSEPSPADIRTETPAETPADSPPSAPAPAPPPPARRPAPSWRLVACSALAVIALLLVSLLWIVTQVTGVRGGADQEPSLKPGASVSEPLGTREAPGTATE
;
A
#
# COMPACT_ATOMS: atom_id res chain seq x y z
N MET A 1 -12.88 12.07 19.60
CA MET A 1 -11.41 12.11 19.71
C MET A 1 -10.81 11.77 18.35
N GLY A 2 -10.23 12.75 17.64
CA GLY A 2 -9.61 12.51 16.33
C GLY A 2 -8.31 11.73 16.51
N THR A 3 -8.18 10.59 15.84
CA THR A 3 -6.92 9.83 15.82
C THR A 3 -5.80 10.75 15.33
N ARG A 4 -4.76 10.93 16.15
CA ARG A 4 -3.52 11.57 15.70
C ARG A 4 -3.05 10.76 14.50
N ALA A 5 -3.19 11.32 13.30
CA ALA A 5 -2.55 10.77 12.12
C ALA A 5 -1.08 10.63 12.47
N GLY A 6 -0.55 9.41 12.36
CA GLY A 6 0.85 9.10 12.65
C GLY A 6 1.76 10.14 11.98
N ALA A 7 2.89 10.42 12.63
CA ALA A 7 3.85 11.40 12.15
C ALA A 7 4.09 11.21 10.65
N TRP A 8 3.94 12.29 9.89
CA TRP A 8 4.19 12.28 8.46
C TRP A 8 5.61 11.78 8.18
N GLN A 9 5.78 11.05 7.08
CA GLN A 9 7.11 10.72 6.59
C GLN A 9 7.90 12.03 6.36
N PRO A 10 9.19 12.11 6.74
CA PRO A 10 10.02 13.25 6.40
C PRO A 10 10.00 13.50 4.89
N LEU A 11 9.95 14.77 4.50
CA LEU A 11 10.07 15.15 3.10
C LEU A 11 11.52 15.00 2.67
N PRO A 12 11.80 14.53 1.43
CA PRO A 12 13.15 14.52 0.87
C PRO A 12 13.89 15.85 1.09
N ASP A 13 15.16 15.80 1.48
CA ASP A 13 15.93 17.01 1.81
C ASP A 13 16.20 17.88 0.57
N GLU A 14 16.38 17.25 -0.60
CA GLU A 14 16.68 17.88 -1.89
C GLU A 14 15.46 18.52 -2.60
N LEU A 15 14.33 18.67 -1.90
CA LEU A 15 13.13 19.29 -2.47
C LEU A 15 13.28 20.81 -2.62
N PRO A 16 12.95 21.38 -3.80
CA PRO A 16 12.83 22.82 -3.98
C PRO A 16 11.89 23.44 -2.94
N PRO A 17 12.19 24.66 -2.45
CA PRO A 17 11.44 25.28 -1.37
C PRO A 17 9.96 25.49 -1.70
N GLU A 18 9.62 25.76 -2.95
CA GLU A 18 8.24 25.93 -3.41
C GLU A 18 7.43 24.63 -3.29
N VAL A 19 8.05 23.50 -3.67
CA VAL A 19 7.42 22.17 -3.57
C VAL A 19 7.24 21.78 -2.11
N ARG A 20 8.27 21.99 -1.28
CA ARG A 20 8.21 21.75 0.15
C ARG A 20 7.08 22.56 0.79
N HIS A 21 7.01 23.85 0.49
CA HIS A 21 5.98 24.75 1.02
C HIS A 21 4.57 24.29 0.66
N LEU A 22 4.34 23.94 -0.62
CA LEU A 22 3.05 23.42 -1.08
C LEU A 22 2.69 22.12 -0.33
N VAL A 23 3.60 21.15 -0.27
CA VAL A 23 3.30 19.83 0.33
C VAL A 23 3.03 19.96 1.83
N GLU A 24 3.78 20.81 2.53
CA GLU A 24 3.50 21.12 3.93
C GLU A 24 2.13 21.80 4.11
N GLN A 25 1.75 22.72 3.22
CA GLN A 25 0.44 23.35 3.24
C GLN A 25 -0.67 22.29 3.05
N LEU A 26 -0.50 21.35 2.11
CA LEU A 26 -1.45 20.26 1.89
C LEU A 26 -1.53 19.31 3.10
N ARG A 27 -0.41 18.99 3.75
CA ARG A 27 -0.37 18.18 4.98
C ARG A 27 -1.14 18.86 6.11
N ARG A 28 -0.88 20.15 6.36
CA ARG A 28 -1.61 20.96 7.35
C ARG A 28 -3.11 21.00 7.04
N LEU A 29 -3.45 21.15 5.76
CA LEU A 29 -4.84 21.19 5.33
C LEU A 29 -5.55 19.87 5.58
N LYS A 30 -4.93 18.74 5.19
CA LYS A 30 -5.47 17.41 5.48
C LYS A 30 -5.56 17.17 6.98
N ASP A 31 -4.59 17.60 7.80
CA ASP A 31 -4.65 17.35 9.24
C ASP A 31 -5.81 18.09 9.91
N ARG A 32 -6.14 19.30 9.42
CA ARG A 32 -7.35 20.03 9.85
C ARG A 32 -8.65 19.32 9.51
N THR A 33 -8.69 18.49 8.46
CA THR A 33 -9.91 17.72 8.13
C THR A 33 -10.21 16.65 9.17
N GLY A 34 -9.22 16.20 9.94
CA GLY A 34 -9.34 15.06 10.85
C GLY A 34 -9.62 13.71 10.16
N LEU A 35 -9.52 13.66 8.82
CA LEU A 35 -9.81 12.45 8.05
C LEU A 35 -8.58 11.54 7.97
N SER A 36 -8.84 10.23 8.00
CA SER A 36 -7.86 9.25 7.55
C SER A 36 -7.64 9.36 6.04
N LEU A 37 -6.49 8.91 5.52
CA LEU A 37 -6.23 8.94 4.07
C LEU A 37 -7.24 8.12 3.26
N VAL A 38 -7.80 7.05 3.86
CA VAL A 38 -8.87 6.26 3.23
C VAL A 38 -10.14 7.11 3.11
N ALA A 39 -10.57 7.75 4.20
CA ALA A 39 -11.77 8.59 4.22
C ALA A 39 -11.61 9.83 3.32
N LEU A 40 -10.42 10.42 3.26
CA LEU A 40 -10.11 11.49 2.33
C LEU A 40 -10.25 11.01 0.88
N GLY A 41 -9.73 9.81 0.58
CA GLY A 41 -9.83 9.24 -0.75
C GLY A 41 -11.27 9.03 -1.21
N SER A 42 -12.11 8.46 -0.34
CA SER A 42 -13.54 8.30 -0.60
C SER A 42 -14.28 9.62 -0.86
N ARG A 43 -13.78 10.75 -0.35
CA ARG A 43 -14.38 12.09 -0.53
C ARG A 43 -13.83 12.88 -1.72
N THR A 44 -12.72 12.45 -2.32
CA THR A 44 -11.97 13.27 -3.29
C THR A 44 -11.71 12.59 -4.64
N ALA A 45 -12.34 11.45 -4.92
CA ALA A 45 -12.14 10.66 -6.16
C ALA A 45 -10.70 10.15 -6.39
N TYR A 46 -9.83 10.21 -5.37
CA TYR A 46 -8.46 9.68 -5.43
C TYR A 46 -8.27 8.56 -4.41
N SER A 47 -7.45 7.57 -4.71
CA SER A 47 -7.17 6.47 -3.77
C SER A 47 -6.26 6.90 -2.61
N LYS A 48 -6.23 6.09 -1.53
CA LYS A 48 -5.26 6.24 -0.43
C LYS A 48 -3.81 6.35 -0.93
N SER A 49 -3.43 5.50 -1.88
CA SER A 49 -2.07 5.47 -2.43
C SER A 49 -1.75 6.73 -3.22
N SER A 50 -2.69 7.27 -3.98
CA SER A 50 -2.52 8.54 -4.71
C SER A 50 -2.27 9.69 -3.74
N TRP A 51 -3.10 9.80 -2.70
CA TRP A 51 -2.91 10.79 -1.63
C TRP A 51 -1.57 10.66 -0.92
N GLN A 52 -1.12 9.45 -0.64
CA GLN A 52 0.17 9.22 0.00
C GLN A 52 1.35 9.67 -0.88
N ARG A 53 1.28 9.44 -2.20
CA ARG A 53 2.32 9.93 -3.13
C ARG A 53 2.36 11.46 -3.19
N TYR A 54 1.19 12.11 -3.26
CA TYR A 54 1.08 13.56 -3.31
C TYR A 54 1.58 14.23 -2.03
N LEU A 55 1.11 13.73 -0.88
CA LEU A 55 1.47 14.28 0.42
C LEU A 55 2.91 13.95 0.84
N ASN A 56 3.61 13.07 0.13
CA ASN A 56 5.03 12.78 0.35
C ASN A 56 5.94 13.37 -0.73
N ALA A 57 5.43 14.29 -1.55
CA ALA A 57 6.17 14.92 -2.65
C ALA A 57 6.74 13.94 -3.70
N GLN A 58 6.24 12.69 -3.74
CA GLN A 58 6.69 11.67 -4.70
C GLN A 58 6.16 11.95 -6.11
N GLN A 59 4.99 12.58 -6.20
CA GLN A 59 4.37 12.98 -7.46
C GLN A 59 3.67 14.33 -7.29
N PRO A 60 3.69 15.19 -8.32
CA PRO A 60 2.92 16.42 -8.29
C PRO A 60 1.43 16.06 -8.19
N PRO A 61 0.69 16.61 -7.20
CA PRO A 61 -0.76 16.43 -7.15
C PRO A 61 -1.40 17.09 -8.39
N PRO A 62 -2.42 16.48 -9.01
CA PRO A 62 -3.19 17.19 -10.01
C PRO A 62 -3.92 18.38 -9.37
N ARG A 63 -4.10 19.46 -10.14
CA ARG A 63 -4.78 20.68 -9.66
C ARG A 63 -6.14 20.39 -9.01
N GLU A 64 -6.90 19.48 -9.61
CA GLU A 64 -8.20 19.05 -9.08
C GLU A 64 -8.10 18.34 -7.72
N ALA A 65 -7.03 17.61 -7.44
CA ALA A 65 -6.82 17.04 -6.10
C ALA A 65 -6.60 18.15 -5.06
N VAL A 66 -5.80 19.17 -5.40
CA VAL A 66 -5.55 20.31 -4.51
C VAL A 66 -6.86 21.04 -4.19
N LEU A 67 -7.68 21.31 -5.20
CA LEU A 67 -8.98 21.94 -5.02
C LEU A 67 -9.96 21.05 -4.25
N ALA A 68 -9.99 19.74 -4.52
CA ALA A 68 -10.82 18.81 -3.79
C ALA A 68 -10.47 18.78 -2.30
N LEU A 69 -9.18 18.82 -1.95
CA LEU A 69 -8.75 18.91 -0.54
C LEU A 69 -9.18 20.24 0.10
N CYS A 70 -9.08 21.36 -0.63
CA CYS A 70 -9.56 22.66 -0.16
C CYS A 70 -11.06 22.65 0.14
N ARG A 71 -11.87 22.05 -0.75
CA ARG A 71 -13.31 21.86 -0.55
C ARG A 71 -13.60 21.01 0.69
N VAL A 72 -12.92 19.88 0.84
CA VAL A 72 -13.10 19.00 2.02
C VAL A 72 -12.70 19.68 3.33
N ALA A 73 -11.70 20.57 3.28
CA ALA A 73 -11.25 21.33 4.44
C ALA A 73 -12.01 22.64 4.68
N GLY A 74 -12.98 22.98 3.83
CA GLY A 74 -13.79 24.19 3.95
C GLY A 74 -13.01 25.50 3.77
N VAL A 75 -11.99 25.51 2.91
CA VAL A 75 -11.20 26.71 2.61
C VAL A 75 -11.29 27.10 1.14
N ASP A 76 -11.13 28.39 0.86
CA ASP A 76 -10.98 28.87 -0.52
C ASP A 76 -9.69 28.31 -1.14
N GLY A 77 -9.84 27.64 -2.29
CA GLY A 77 -8.77 26.98 -3.01
C GLY A 77 -7.93 27.90 -3.88
N ALA A 78 -8.34 29.15 -4.13
CA ALA A 78 -7.67 30.05 -5.08
C ALA A 78 -6.20 30.30 -4.71
N ARG A 79 -5.91 30.60 -3.45
CA ARG A 79 -4.54 30.84 -2.95
C ARG A 79 -3.67 29.58 -3.06
N THR A 80 -4.21 28.43 -2.66
CA THR A 80 -3.49 27.15 -2.70
C THR A 80 -3.23 26.72 -4.15
N ALA A 81 -4.18 26.94 -5.04
CA ALA A 81 -4.02 26.67 -6.47
C ALA A 81 -2.96 27.59 -7.10
N ALA A 82 -2.92 28.88 -6.75
CA ALA A 82 -1.87 29.78 -7.23
C ALA A 82 -0.47 29.33 -6.77
N GLY A 83 -0.33 28.90 -5.51
CA GLY A 83 0.92 28.31 -5.02
C GLY A 83 1.28 27.00 -5.73
N TRP A 84 0.28 26.20 -6.10
CA TRP A 84 0.48 24.98 -6.87
C TRP A 84 1.08 25.23 -8.26
N GLU A 85 0.66 26.28 -8.96
CA GLU A 85 1.21 26.65 -10.28
C GLU A 85 2.72 26.97 -10.23
N LEU A 86 3.21 27.51 -9.11
CA LEU A 86 4.64 27.78 -8.91
C LEU A 86 5.39 26.48 -8.58
N ALA A 87 4.86 25.70 -7.65
CA ALA A 87 5.48 24.45 -7.22
C ALA A 87 5.57 23.40 -8.34
N VAL A 88 4.56 23.29 -9.21
CA VAL A 88 4.57 22.30 -10.30
C VAL A 88 5.65 22.59 -11.36
N LYS A 89 6.00 23.87 -11.57
CA LYS A 89 7.04 24.28 -12.53
C LYS A 89 8.44 23.85 -12.12
N VAL A 90 8.70 23.84 -10.81
CA VAL A 90 9.99 23.46 -10.23
C VAL A 90 9.97 22.06 -9.62
N TRP A 91 8.89 21.29 -9.83
CA TRP A 91 8.78 19.96 -9.27
C TRP A 91 9.93 19.09 -9.79
N PRO A 92 10.67 18.38 -8.91
CA PRO A 92 11.74 17.50 -9.33
C PRO A 92 11.21 16.53 -10.39
N ARG A 93 11.72 16.62 -11.61
CA ARG A 93 11.51 15.56 -12.58
C ARG A 93 12.18 14.34 -11.97
N ALA A 94 11.39 13.32 -11.65
CA ALA A 94 11.91 12.07 -11.10
C ALA A 94 13.13 11.66 -11.95
N ALA A 95 14.32 11.71 -11.36
CA ALA A 95 15.54 11.27 -11.99
C ALA A 95 15.28 9.82 -12.44
N GLU A 96 15.14 9.67 -13.76
CA GLU A 96 14.94 8.46 -14.54
C GLU A 96 14.48 7.20 -13.77
N ALA A 97 13.18 7.12 -13.49
CA ALA A 97 12.47 5.85 -13.37
C ALA A 97 10.97 5.99 -13.69
N SER A 98 10.61 6.70 -14.75
CA SER A 98 9.34 6.47 -15.49
C SER A 98 9.37 7.32 -16.76
N GLY A 99 9.63 6.67 -17.89
CA GLY A 99 9.72 7.33 -19.18
C GLY A 99 8.40 7.96 -19.62
N GLY A 100 8.52 9.13 -20.25
CA GLY A 100 7.68 9.48 -21.39
C GLY A 100 6.57 10.50 -21.15
N ALA A 101 6.94 11.77 -21.33
CA ALA A 101 6.20 12.81 -22.04
C ALA A 101 4.82 13.24 -21.51
N ALA A 102 4.86 14.41 -20.86
CA ALA A 102 3.94 15.53 -21.02
C ALA A 102 2.78 15.34 -22.03
N GLY A 103 1.57 15.25 -21.48
CA GLY A 103 0.32 15.52 -22.17
C GLY A 103 -0.70 15.92 -21.11
N GLY A 104 -1.18 17.16 -21.17
CA GLY A 104 -2.17 17.66 -20.23
C GLY A 104 -3.44 16.82 -20.31
N SER A 105 -3.78 16.12 -19.24
CA SER A 105 -5.11 15.57 -19.06
C SER A 105 -5.99 16.63 -18.43
N GLU A 106 -6.60 17.44 -19.30
CA GLU A 106 -7.86 18.10 -19.01
C GLU A 106 -8.94 17.00 -18.87
N PRO A 107 -9.61 16.85 -17.72
CA PRO A 107 -10.74 15.95 -17.62
C PRO A 107 -11.95 16.62 -18.27
N SER A 108 -12.25 16.22 -19.51
CA SER A 108 -13.52 16.50 -20.19
C SER A 108 -14.71 15.98 -19.36
N PRO A 109 -15.69 16.83 -18.99
CA PRO A 109 -16.89 16.38 -18.31
C PRO A 109 -17.98 16.09 -19.36
N ALA A 110 -17.97 14.89 -19.92
CA ALA A 110 -19.08 14.42 -20.74
C ALA A 110 -19.11 12.89 -20.76
N ASP A 111 -19.82 12.29 -19.80
CA ASP A 111 -20.62 11.08 -20.02
C ASP A 111 -21.37 10.72 -18.74
N ILE A 112 -22.48 11.41 -18.50
CA ILE A 112 -23.66 10.74 -17.94
C ILE A 112 -24.79 10.97 -18.93
N ARG A 113 -24.87 10.00 -19.83
CA ARG A 113 -25.95 9.69 -20.74
C ARG A 113 -27.29 9.79 -20.01
N THR A 114 -28.14 10.72 -20.42
CA THR A 114 -29.57 10.72 -20.10
C THR A 114 -30.18 9.49 -20.78
N GLU A 115 -30.60 8.52 -19.99
CA GLU A 115 -31.49 7.47 -20.45
C GLU A 115 -32.91 8.03 -20.56
N THR A 116 -33.52 7.91 -21.74
CA THR A 116 -34.98 7.87 -21.92
C THR A 116 -35.30 7.22 -23.29
N PRO A 117 -36.37 6.41 -23.38
CA PRO A 117 -36.50 5.30 -24.33
C PRO A 117 -37.49 5.58 -25.49
N ALA A 118 -37.34 4.77 -26.57
CA ALA A 118 -38.20 4.54 -27.75
C ALA A 118 -37.29 4.62 -28.99
N GLU A 119 -37.30 3.74 -29.99
CA GLU A 119 -38.32 2.85 -30.53
C GLU A 119 -37.59 1.84 -31.45
N THR A 120 -38.00 0.58 -31.44
CA THR A 120 -37.76 -0.41 -32.53
C THR A 120 -39.01 -0.33 -33.40
N PRO A 121 -38.96 -0.24 -34.75
CA PRO A 121 -38.55 -1.39 -35.58
C PRO A 121 -37.94 -1.08 -36.96
N ALA A 122 -37.17 -2.05 -37.48
CA ALA A 122 -37.37 -2.67 -38.79
C ALA A 122 -36.05 -2.99 -39.53
N ASP A 123 -35.93 -4.29 -39.80
CA ASP A 123 -35.43 -4.92 -41.04
C ASP A 123 -33.92 -4.96 -41.34
N SER A 124 -33.48 -6.18 -41.64
CA SER A 124 -32.20 -6.61 -42.25
C SER A 124 -32.57 -7.80 -43.18
N PRO A 125 -31.75 -8.34 -44.12
CA PRO A 125 -30.32 -8.14 -44.48
C PRO A 125 -30.09 -8.25 -46.04
N PRO A 126 -29.03 -8.90 -46.63
CA PRO A 126 -27.56 -8.79 -46.54
C PRO A 126 -26.85 -8.52 -47.90
N SER A 127 -25.61 -7.97 -47.92
CA SER A 127 -24.61 -8.35 -48.96
C SER A 127 -23.16 -7.93 -48.64
N ALA A 128 -22.34 -8.92 -48.28
CA ALA A 128 -20.92 -9.19 -48.61
C ALA A 128 -19.78 -8.16 -48.33
N PRO A 129 -18.54 -8.64 -48.13
CA PRO A 129 -17.55 -8.03 -47.22
C PRO A 129 -16.46 -7.22 -47.95
N ALA A 130 -16.14 -6.03 -47.43
CA ALA A 130 -14.91 -5.32 -47.80
C ALA A 130 -13.77 -5.69 -46.82
N PRO A 131 -12.52 -5.85 -47.30
CA PRO A 131 -11.41 -6.36 -46.51
C PRO A 131 -11.02 -5.39 -45.38
N ALA A 132 -10.91 -5.94 -44.18
CA ALA A 132 -10.53 -5.21 -42.97
C ALA A 132 -9.10 -4.62 -43.08
N PRO A 133 -8.84 -3.42 -42.55
CA PRO A 133 -7.47 -2.93 -42.38
C PRO A 133 -6.71 -3.80 -41.37
N PRO A 134 -5.37 -3.95 -41.51
CA PRO A 134 -4.58 -4.80 -40.61
C PRO A 134 -4.65 -4.30 -39.16
N PRO A 135 -4.72 -5.18 -38.15
CA PRO A 135 -4.69 -4.77 -36.77
C PRO A 135 -3.33 -4.13 -36.43
N PRO A 136 -3.28 -3.01 -35.70
CA PRO A 136 -2.02 -2.53 -35.14
C PRO A 136 -1.52 -3.56 -34.13
N ALA A 137 -0.31 -4.06 -34.34
CA ALA A 137 0.43 -4.83 -33.36
C ALA A 137 0.61 -3.99 -32.09
N ARG A 138 -0.30 -4.13 -31.12
CA ARG A 138 -0.15 -3.55 -29.79
C ARG A 138 0.80 -4.44 -28.99
N ARG A 139 2.00 -3.92 -28.82
CA ARG A 139 3.07 -4.38 -27.93
C ARG A 139 2.51 -4.85 -26.57
N PRO A 140 3.09 -5.89 -25.94
CA PRO A 140 2.71 -6.25 -24.58
C PRO A 140 2.98 -5.06 -23.65
N ALA A 141 1.94 -4.59 -22.95
CA ALA A 141 2.08 -3.59 -21.91
C ALA A 141 3.01 -4.14 -20.81
N PRO A 142 4.13 -3.48 -20.46
CA PRO A 142 4.95 -3.92 -19.35
C PRO A 142 4.14 -3.82 -18.05
N SER A 143 4.09 -4.94 -17.37
CA SER A 143 3.16 -5.30 -16.31
C SER A 143 3.44 -4.54 -15.00
N TRP A 144 2.69 -3.46 -14.77
CA TRP A 144 2.33 -2.94 -13.43
C TRP A 144 1.98 -4.06 -12.44
N ARG A 145 1.45 -5.18 -12.96
CA ARG A 145 1.13 -6.39 -12.20
C ARG A 145 2.35 -7.05 -11.55
N LEU A 146 3.55 -6.99 -12.14
CA LEU A 146 4.76 -7.54 -11.52
C LEU A 146 5.27 -6.68 -10.36
N VAL A 147 5.13 -5.35 -10.45
CA VAL A 147 5.46 -4.42 -9.35
C VAL A 147 4.46 -4.54 -8.20
N ALA A 148 3.19 -4.78 -8.51
CA ALA A 148 2.18 -5.10 -7.50
C ALA A 148 2.46 -6.44 -6.80
N CYS A 149 2.91 -7.47 -7.53
CA CYS A 149 3.27 -8.77 -6.95
C CYS A 149 4.54 -8.71 -6.09
N SER A 150 5.55 -7.92 -6.48
CA SER A 150 6.78 -7.77 -5.67
C SER A 150 6.49 -7.02 -4.35
N ALA A 151 5.66 -5.97 -4.40
CA ALA A 151 5.22 -5.28 -3.19
C ALA A 151 4.43 -6.20 -2.25
N LEU A 152 3.55 -7.05 -2.78
CA LEU A 152 2.81 -8.06 -2.01
C LEU A 152 3.75 -9.11 -1.38
N ALA A 153 4.76 -9.58 -2.11
CA ALA A 153 5.74 -10.54 -1.60
C ALA A 153 6.57 -9.94 -0.45
N VAL A 154 7.00 -8.69 -0.57
CA VAL A 154 7.73 -7.98 0.50
C VAL A 154 6.84 -7.79 1.73
N ILE A 155 5.55 -7.43 1.55
CA ILE A 155 4.60 -7.31 2.66
C ILE A 155 4.40 -8.66 3.35
N ALA A 156 4.24 -9.75 2.60
CA ALA A 156 4.11 -11.09 3.17
C ALA A 156 5.34 -11.47 4.01
N LEU A 157 6.55 -11.21 3.50
CA LEU A 157 7.80 -11.46 4.24
C LEU A 157 7.91 -10.61 5.51
N LEU A 158 7.51 -9.34 5.45
CA LEU A 158 7.50 -8.45 6.62
C LEU A 158 6.45 -8.88 7.65
N LEU A 159 5.28 -9.36 7.24
CA LEU A 159 4.26 -9.88 8.15
C LEU A 159 4.71 -11.18 8.82
N VAL A 160 5.35 -12.09 8.08
CA VAL A 160 5.92 -13.32 8.64
C VAL A 160 7.05 -13.00 9.63
N SER A 161 7.94 -12.06 9.27
CA SER A 161 9.02 -11.61 10.16
C SER A 161 8.50 -10.89 11.41
N LEU A 162 7.50 -10.03 11.27
CA LEU A 162 6.86 -9.36 12.40
C LEU A 162 6.13 -10.36 13.31
N LEU A 163 5.42 -11.33 12.73
CA LEU A 163 4.77 -12.40 13.48
C LEU A 163 5.80 -13.22 14.25
N TRP A 164 6.94 -13.57 13.63
CA TRP A 164 8.07 -14.23 14.27
C TRP A 164 8.64 -13.42 15.45
N ILE A 165 8.89 -12.12 15.25
CA ILE A 165 9.41 -11.23 16.29
C ILE A 165 8.42 -11.07 17.44
N VAL A 166 7.12 -10.94 17.14
CA VAL A 166 6.06 -10.89 18.15
C VAL A 166 6.00 -12.21 18.91
N THR A 167 6.07 -13.36 18.25
CA THR A 167 6.11 -14.67 18.94
C THR A 167 7.35 -14.84 19.81
N GLN A 168 8.51 -14.30 19.42
CA GLN A 168 9.73 -14.33 20.23
C GLN A 168 9.64 -13.40 21.45
N VAL A 169 9.04 -12.22 21.29
CA VAL A 169 8.83 -11.24 22.36
C VAL A 169 7.73 -11.69 23.34
N THR A 170 6.73 -12.44 22.88
CA THR A 170 5.69 -13.02 23.75
C THR A 170 6.06 -14.40 24.31
N GLY A 171 7.02 -15.10 23.72
CA GLY A 171 7.49 -16.43 24.14
C GLY A 171 8.47 -16.45 25.31
N VAL A 172 9.08 -15.31 25.66
CA VAL A 172 10.02 -15.22 26.81
C VAL A 172 9.29 -15.14 28.18
N ARG A 173 7.96 -15.27 28.22
CA ARG A 173 7.18 -15.22 29.47
C ARG A 173 6.31 -16.44 29.77
N GLY A 174 6.49 -17.56 29.07
CA GLY A 174 5.76 -18.79 29.36
C GLY A 174 6.46 -20.04 28.83
N GLY A 175 7.44 -20.53 29.58
CA GLY A 175 8.17 -21.75 29.24
C GLY A 175 9.31 -22.02 30.21
N ALA A 176 9.04 -21.99 31.51
CA ALA A 176 9.72 -22.94 32.39
C ALA A 176 9.32 -24.34 31.90
N ASP A 177 10.28 -25.26 31.90
CA ASP A 177 10.10 -26.71 31.74
C ASP A 177 10.03 -27.25 30.29
N GLN A 178 11.16 -27.20 29.58
CA GLN A 178 11.53 -28.30 28.67
C GLN A 178 12.44 -29.26 29.43
N GLU A 179 11.80 -30.24 30.05
CA GLU A 179 12.32 -31.54 30.49
C GLU A 179 13.26 -32.17 29.44
N PRO A 180 14.45 -32.69 29.82
CA PRO A 180 15.08 -33.75 29.06
C PRO A 180 14.72 -35.10 29.68
N SER A 181 13.95 -35.87 28.91
CA SER A 181 14.12 -37.31 28.75
C SER A 181 13.49 -38.21 29.83
N LEU A 182 12.22 -38.53 29.62
CA LEU A 182 11.73 -39.91 29.67
C LEU A 182 12.81 -40.91 29.18
N LYS A 183 13.39 -41.69 30.09
CA LYS A 183 13.90 -43.03 29.78
C LYS A 183 12.75 -44.02 30.01
N PRO A 184 12.32 -44.76 28.98
CA PRO A 184 11.30 -45.78 29.13
C PRO A 184 11.93 -47.09 29.66
N GLY A 185 11.13 -47.86 30.38
CA GLY A 185 11.24 -49.32 30.37
C GLY A 185 12.12 -49.95 31.45
N ALA A 186 11.44 -50.42 32.50
CA ALA A 186 11.86 -51.64 33.16
C ALA A 186 11.78 -52.81 32.15
N SER A 187 12.92 -53.48 31.89
CA SER A 187 13.01 -54.90 31.56
C SER A 187 14.48 -55.31 31.64
N VAL A 188 14.81 -56.09 32.67
CA VAL A 188 15.26 -57.49 32.55
C VAL A 188 16.54 -57.66 31.74
N SER A 189 17.65 -57.90 32.46
CA SER A 189 18.61 -58.97 32.17
C SER A 189 19.51 -59.16 33.39
N GLU A 190 19.30 -60.25 34.12
CA GLU A 190 20.37 -60.92 34.89
C GLU A 190 21.57 -61.21 33.98
N PRO A 191 22.79 -61.18 34.51
CA PRO A 191 23.39 -62.47 34.84
C PRO A 191 24.15 -62.48 36.18
N LEU A 192 23.82 -63.49 36.98
CA LEU A 192 24.73 -64.53 37.47
C LEU A 192 26.16 -64.11 37.84
N GLY A 193 26.47 -64.15 39.14
CA GLY A 193 27.85 -64.29 39.60
C GLY A 193 28.11 -63.81 41.02
N THR A 194 27.80 -64.67 42.00
CA THR A 194 28.67 -65.07 43.12
C THR A 194 29.56 -63.94 43.72
N ARG A 195 29.48 -63.58 45.01
CA ARG A 195 29.93 -64.44 46.11
C ARG A 195 29.91 -63.66 47.45
N GLU A 196 29.47 -64.37 48.48
CA GLU A 196 29.77 -64.25 49.92
C GLU A 196 29.13 -63.16 50.82
N ALA A 197 28.22 -63.64 51.66
CA ALA A 197 28.05 -63.28 53.07
C ALA A 197 29.29 -63.77 53.90
N PRO A 198 29.45 -63.53 55.22
CA PRO A 198 28.44 -63.55 56.30
C PRO A 198 28.39 -62.23 57.10
N GLY A 199 27.31 -61.89 57.81
CA GLY A 199 26.99 -62.43 59.15
C GLY A 199 28.04 -61.94 60.16
N THR A 200 27.74 -61.25 61.24
CA THR A 200 26.75 -61.56 62.28
C THR A 200 26.79 -60.48 63.38
N ALA A 201 25.69 -60.40 64.13
CA ALA A 201 25.60 -60.10 65.56
C ALA A 201 25.82 -58.64 66.01
N THR A 202 24.84 -57.98 66.63
CA THR A 202 24.27 -58.12 68.00
C THR A 202 24.88 -57.02 68.88
N GLU A 203 23.98 -56.25 69.51
CA GLU A 203 24.21 -55.26 70.58
C GLU A 203 24.74 -53.87 70.21
#